data_AF-A0A2S9FL71-F1
#
_entry.id   AF-A0A2S9FL71-F1
#
_cell.length_a   1.000
_cell.length_b   1.000
_cell.length_c   1.000
_cell.angle_alpha   90.00
_cell.angle_beta   90.00
_cell.angle_gamma   90.00
#
_symmetry.space_group_name_H-M   'P 1'
#
loop_
_entity.id
_entity.type
_entity.pdbx_description
1 polymer ?
#
loop_
_entity_poly.entity_id
_entity_poly.type
_entity_poly.pdbx_seq_one_letter_code
_entity_poly.pdbx_strand_id
1 'polypeptide(L)'
;AAYEMGIATVAVYPHEDRNSLHRLKADESYQIGEVGHPVRAYLSVDEIMRVALEAGADAIYPGYGFLSENPELAAACASAGITFVGPSAGVLELTGNKARAIAAARAAGLPVLASSDPSASVDELVAVAESMEFPLFVKAVSGGGGRGMRRVAERDGLA
;
A
#
# COMPACT_ATOMS: atom_id res chain seq x y z
N ALA A 1 4.53 4.12 21.88
CA ALA A 1 3.14 4.40 21.50
C ALA A 1 2.15 3.52 22.26
N ALA A 2 1.80 2.31 21.81
CA ALA A 2 0.76 1.49 22.48
C ALA A 2 1.06 1.23 23.97
N TYR A 3 2.28 0.80 24.28
CA TYR A 3 2.74 0.62 25.67
C TYR A 3 2.60 1.88 26.54
N GLU A 4 2.98 3.04 26.01
CA GLU A 4 2.89 4.32 26.73
C GLU A 4 1.43 4.75 26.98
N MET A 5 0.50 4.28 26.15
CA MET A 5 -0.94 4.49 26.31
C MET A 5 -1.61 3.40 27.17
N GLY A 6 -0.86 2.43 27.69
CA GLY A 6 -1.41 1.32 28.46
C GLY A 6 -2.23 0.33 27.63
N ILE A 7 -1.99 0.27 26.32
CA ILE A 7 -2.67 -0.66 25.40
C ILE A 7 -1.84 -1.93 25.26
N ALA A 8 -2.47 -3.09 25.46
CA ALA A 8 -1.85 -4.39 25.23
C ALA A 8 -1.57 -4.63 23.74
N THR A 9 -0.52 -5.39 23.43
CA THR A 9 0.02 -5.53 22.07
C THR A 9 0.15 -6.98 21.64
N VAL A 10 -0.22 -7.22 20.38
CA VAL A 10 -0.13 -8.51 19.71
C VAL A 10 0.84 -8.41 18.54
N ALA A 11 1.80 -9.31 18.45
CA ALA A 11 2.69 -9.46 17.30
C ALA A 11 2.33 -10.68 16.44
N VAL A 12 2.53 -10.56 15.13
CA VAL A 12 2.50 -11.68 14.19
C VAL A 12 3.89 -11.91 13.62
N TYR A 13 4.28 -13.16 13.40
CA TYR A 13 5.58 -13.48 12.81
C TYR A 13 5.54 -14.78 11.99
N PRO A 14 6.17 -14.87 10.82
CA PRO A 14 6.43 -16.14 10.17
C PRO A 14 7.54 -16.92 10.90
N HIS A 15 7.65 -18.21 10.65
CA HIS A 15 8.64 -19.07 11.29
C HIS A 15 10.09 -18.54 11.17
N GLU A 16 10.42 -17.95 10.01
CA GLU A 16 11.75 -17.39 9.72
C GLU A 16 12.08 -16.20 10.64
N ASP A 17 11.06 -15.45 11.07
CA ASP A 17 11.18 -14.27 11.94
C ASP A 17 10.95 -14.57 13.42
N ARG A 18 10.90 -15.85 13.82
CA ARG A 18 10.66 -16.26 15.22
C ARG A 18 11.62 -15.64 16.26
N ASN A 19 12.80 -15.18 15.83
CA ASN A 19 13.79 -14.53 16.70
C ASN A 19 13.80 -13.00 16.56
N SER A 20 12.85 -12.43 15.81
CA SER A 20 12.77 -10.99 15.57
C SER A 20 12.39 -10.24 16.85
N LEU A 21 13.00 -9.06 17.04
CA LEU A 21 12.84 -8.28 18.27
C LEU A 21 11.39 -7.84 18.51
N HIS A 22 10.64 -7.54 17.46
CA HIS A 22 9.25 -7.06 17.59
C HIS A 22 8.36 -8.10 18.29
N ARG A 23 8.59 -9.40 18.04
CA ARG A 23 7.89 -10.50 18.69
C ARG A 23 8.09 -10.48 20.20
N LEU A 24 9.33 -10.23 20.65
CA LEU A 24 9.69 -10.20 22.07
C LEU A 24 9.27 -8.91 22.79
N LYS A 25 8.81 -7.90 22.03
CA LYS A 25 8.39 -6.60 22.55
C LYS A 25 6.88 -6.47 22.70
N ALA A 26 6.12 -7.34 22.04
CA ALA A 26 4.69 -7.44 22.23
C ALA A 26 4.36 -8.24 23.49
N ASP A 27 3.16 -8.02 24.04
CA ASP A 27 2.67 -8.72 25.23
C ASP A 27 2.34 -10.18 24.90
N GLU A 28 1.86 -10.44 23.68
CA GLU A 28 1.66 -11.77 23.11
C GLU A 28 2.02 -11.83 21.63
N SER A 29 2.23 -13.03 21.10
CA SER A 29 2.64 -13.22 19.70
C SER A 29 2.17 -14.53 19.09
N TYR A 30 1.79 -14.49 17.82
CA TYR A 30 1.25 -15.63 17.08
C TYR A 30 2.05 -15.87 15.80
N GLN A 31 2.34 -17.15 15.52
CA GLN A 31 2.97 -17.52 14.26
C GLN A 31 1.94 -17.46 13.12
N ILE A 32 2.35 -16.95 11.96
CA ILE A 32 1.53 -16.84 10.76
C ILE A 32 2.17 -17.51 9.53
N GLY A 33 1.32 -17.98 8.63
CA GLY A 33 1.70 -18.49 7.31
C GLY A 33 2.48 -19.81 7.30
N GLU A 34 3.01 -20.14 6.12
CA GLU A 34 3.73 -21.38 5.85
C GLU A 34 5.25 -21.16 5.91
N VAL A 35 5.97 -22.15 6.47
CA VAL A 35 7.43 -22.17 6.52
C VAL A 35 8.00 -22.10 5.09
N GLY A 36 9.01 -21.26 4.88
CA GLY A 36 9.64 -21.00 3.58
C GLY A 36 9.06 -19.82 2.82
N HIS A 37 7.97 -19.20 3.31
CA HIS A 37 7.28 -18.10 2.63
C HIS A 37 7.09 -16.84 3.50
N PRO A 38 8.16 -16.26 4.09
CA PRO A 38 8.05 -15.22 5.11
C PRO A 38 7.36 -13.94 4.62
N VAL A 39 7.69 -13.47 3.41
CA VAL A 39 7.06 -12.26 2.86
C VAL A 39 5.59 -12.49 2.56
N ARG A 40 5.22 -13.67 2.05
CA ARG A 40 3.82 -14.01 1.74
C ARG A 40 2.98 -14.08 3.02
N ALA A 41 3.55 -14.55 4.12
CA ALA A 41 2.88 -14.59 5.41
C ALA A 41 2.43 -13.18 5.85
N TYR A 42 3.33 -12.19 5.81
CA TYR A 42 2.99 -10.80 6.15
C TYR A 42 2.03 -10.12 5.16
N LEU A 43 1.89 -10.65 3.93
CA LEU A 43 0.97 -10.16 2.91
C LEU A 43 -0.40 -10.86 2.94
N SER A 44 -0.62 -11.80 3.85
CA SER A 44 -1.87 -12.55 3.94
C SER A 44 -2.88 -11.84 4.82
N VAL A 45 -3.91 -11.23 4.22
CA VAL A 45 -5.03 -10.62 4.95
C VAL A 45 -5.70 -11.65 5.87
N ASP A 46 -5.91 -12.86 5.39
CA ASP A 46 -6.56 -13.93 6.15
C ASP A 46 -5.80 -14.30 7.42
N GLU A 47 -4.47 -14.40 7.36
CA GLU A 47 -3.65 -14.73 8.53
C GLU A 47 -3.64 -13.59 9.55
N ILE A 48 -3.56 -12.34 9.09
CA ILE A 48 -3.62 -11.16 9.98
C ILE A 48 -4.98 -11.10 10.69
N MET A 49 -6.07 -11.28 9.94
CA MET A 49 -7.42 -11.25 10.50
C MET A 49 -7.68 -12.43 11.42
N ARG A 50 -7.19 -13.63 11.08
CA ARG A 50 -7.28 -14.82 11.96
C ARG A 50 -6.67 -14.53 13.32
N VAL A 51 -5.44 -14.02 13.36
CA VAL A 51 -4.76 -13.70 14.62
C VAL A 51 -5.48 -12.59 15.38
N ALA A 52 -5.90 -11.52 14.70
CA ALA A 52 -6.60 -10.43 15.37
C ALA A 52 -7.90 -10.88 16.04
N LEU A 53 -8.66 -11.77 15.39
CA LEU A 53 -9.86 -12.38 15.95
C LEU A 53 -9.56 -13.34 17.10
N GLU A 54 -8.54 -14.19 16.96
CA GLU A 54 -8.13 -15.16 17.98
C GLU A 54 -7.61 -14.48 19.25
N ALA A 55 -6.85 -13.40 19.10
CA ALA A 55 -6.33 -12.58 20.18
C ALA A 55 -7.37 -11.63 20.80
N GLY A 56 -8.51 -11.43 20.13
CA GLY A 56 -9.51 -10.44 20.56
C GLY A 56 -9.02 -9.00 20.43
N ALA A 57 -8.23 -8.69 19.40
CA ALA A 57 -7.69 -7.36 19.17
C ALA A 57 -8.76 -6.38 18.67
N ASP A 58 -8.84 -5.21 19.28
CA ASP A 58 -9.80 -4.16 18.89
C ASP A 58 -9.32 -3.29 17.72
N ALA A 59 -8.03 -3.34 17.40
CA ALA A 59 -7.41 -2.54 16.34
C ALA A 59 -6.20 -3.22 15.69
N ILE A 60 -5.97 -2.93 14.41
CA ILE A 60 -4.78 -3.32 13.64
C ILE A 60 -4.05 -2.07 13.18
N TYR A 61 -2.78 -1.93 13.57
CA TYR A 61 -1.87 -0.93 13.02
C TYR A 61 -0.94 -1.59 12.00
N PRO A 62 -1.09 -1.28 10.70
CA PRO A 62 -0.37 -2.00 9.64
C PRO A 62 1.07 -1.49 9.41
N GLY A 63 1.49 -0.44 10.12
CA GLY A 63 2.79 0.20 9.89
C GLY A 63 2.90 0.80 8.48
N TYR A 64 3.97 0.44 7.77
CA TYR A 64 4.23 0.87 6.39
C TYR A 64 4.71 -0.32 5.54
N GLY A 65 4.54 -0.22 4.22
CA GLY A 65 4.75 -1.37 3.33
C GLY A 65 3.71 -2.48 3.58
N PHE A 66 3.98 -3.70 3.12
CA PHE A 66 3.09 -4.85 3.28
C PHE A 66 1.62 -4.53 2.96
N LEU A 67 0.74 -4.60 3.98
CA LEU A 67 -0.70 -4.37 3.86
C LEU A 67 -1.15 -2.97 4.28
N SER A 68 -0.23 -2.04 4.57
CA SER A 68 -0.57 -0.68 5.02
C SER A 68 -1.40 0.13 4.02
N GLU A 69 -1.25 -0.15 2.73
CA GLU A 69 -2.03 0.46 1.65
C GLU A 69 -3.02 -0.51 1.00
N ASN A 70 -3.24 -1.69 1.61
CA ASN A 70 -4.13 -2.71 1.06
C ASN A 70 -5.59 -2.43 1.51
N PRO A 71 -6.51 -2.12 0.59
CA PRO A 71 -7.90 -1.81 0.94
C PRO A 71 -8.68 -3.02 1.46
N GLU A 72 -8.30 -4.25 1.08
CA GLU A 72 -8.94 -5.49 1.53
C GLU A 72 -8.74 -5.70 3.03
N LEU A 73 -7.54 -5.39 3.57
CA LEU A 73 -7.30 -5.46 5.01
C LEU A 73 -8.18 -4.46 5.77
N ALA A 74 -8.26 -3.22 5.29
CA ALA A 74 -9.10 -2.20 5.92
C ALA A 74 -10.60 -2.58 5.87
N ALA A 75 -11.06 -3.16 4.76
CA ALA A 75 -12.43 -3.65 4.60
C ALA A 75 -12.73 -4.85 5.50
N ALA A 76 -11.78 -5.79 5.63
CA ALA A 76 -11.89 -6.94 6.52
C ALA A 76 -11.96 -6.51 8.00
N CYS A 77 -11.11 -5.55 8.41
CA CYS A 77 -11.17 -4.94 9.73
C CYS A 77 -12.56 -4.36 10.02
N ALA A 78 -13.08 -3.52 9.12
CA ALA A 78 -14.39 -2.89 9.26
C ALA A 78 -15.53 -3.92 9.35
N SER A 79 -15.47 -4.98 8.54
CA SER A 79 -16.47 -6.06 8.54
C SER A 79 -16.46 -6.88 9.84
N ALA A 80 -15.29 -6.99 10.48
CA ALA A 80 -15.11 -7.70 11.74
C ALA A 80 -15.31 -6.80 12.98
N GLY A 81 -15.58 -5.50 12.81
CA GLY A 81 -15.66 -4.55 13.92
C GLY A 81 -14.30 -4.21 14.55
N ILE A 82 -13.21 -4.47 13.84
CA ILE A 82 -11.84 -4.14 14.26
C ILE A 82 -11.43 -2.80 13.65
N THR A 83 -10.81 -1.92 14.43
CA THR A 83 -10.34 -0.63 13.94
C THR A 83 -9.09 -0.79 13.10
N PHE A 84 -9.16 -0.48 11.80
CA PHE A 84 -7.96 -0.27 11.01
C PHE A 84 -7.36 1.11 11.34
N VAL A 85 -6.14 1.14 11.88
CA VAL A 85 -5.45 2.39 12.25
C VAL A 85 -4.84 3.01 11.00
N GLY A 86 -5.70 3.64 10.21
CA GLY A 86 -5.39 4.25 8.92
C GLY A 86 -6.65 4.80 8.25
N PRO A 87 -6.56 5.21 6.98
CA PRO A 87 -7.72 5.66 6.22
C PRO A 87 -8.65 4.48 5.88
N SER A 88 -9.92 4.79 5.57
CA SER A 88 -10.90 3.78 5.15
C SER A 88 -10.51 3.06 3.85
N ALA A 89 -11.06 1.86 3.63
CA ALA A 89 -10.86 1.09 2.40
C ALA A 89 -11.15 1.91 1.13
N GLY A 90 -12.24 2.68 1.10
CA GLY A 90 -12.57 3.53 -0.05
C GLY A 90 -11.55 4.63 -0.31
N VAL A 91 -10.92 5.18 0.73
CA VAL A 91 -9.81 6.14 0.57
C VAL A 91 -8.57 5.43 0.04
N LEU A 92 -8.24 4.24 0.57
CA LEU A 92 -7.11 3.44 0.09
C LEU A 92 -7.27 3.04 -1.39
N GLU A 93 -8.46 2.64 -1.82
CA GLU A 93 -8.76 2.36 -3.22
C GLU A 93 -8.63 3.59 -4.12
N LEU A 94 -9.07 4.75 -3.62
CA LEU A 94 -8.96 6.01 -4.35
C LEU A 94 -7.48 6.38 -4.55
N THR A 95 -6.68 6.30 -3.50
CA THR A 95 -5.28 6.74 -3.53
C THR A 95 -4.32 5.70 -4.10
N GLY A 96 -4.68 4.42 -4.09
CA GLY A 96 -3.87 3.33 -4.64
C GLY A 96 -3.75 3.35 -6.17
N ASN A 97 -4.65 4.05 -6.87
CA ASN A 97 -4.56 4.29 -8.30
C ASN A 97 -4.16 5.74 -8.58
N LYS A 98 -2.97 5.95 -9.13
CA LYS A 98 -2.42 7.30 -9.39
C LYS A 98 -3.31 8.15 -10.29
N ALA A 99 -3.91 7.57 -11.33
CA ALA A 99 -4.76 8.31 -12.25
C ALA A 99 -6.04 8.78 -11.54
N ARG A 100 -6.67 7.90 -10.75
CA ARG A 100 -7.83 8.25 -9.92
C ARG A 100 -7.47 9.31 -8.87
N ALA A 101 -6.31 9.18 -8.23
CA ALA A 101 -5.83 10.14 -7.24
C ALA A 101 -5.60 11.54 -7.86
N ILE A 102 -4.98 11.61 -9.05
CA ILE A 102 -4.80 12.88 -9.79
C ILE A 102 -6.14 13.48 -10.20
N ALA A 103 -7.07 12.66 -10.71
CA ALA A 103 -8.41 13.12 -11.08
C ALA A 103 -9.18 13.68 -9.86
N ALA A 104 -9.09 13.00 -8.71
CA ALA A 104 -9.70 13.48 -7.47
C ALA A 104 -9.05 14.77 -6.96
N ALA A 105 -7.72 14.88 -7.01
CA ALA A 105 -7.02 16.12 -6.65
C ALA A 105 -7.45 17.29 -7.55
N ARG A 106 -7.55 17.07 -8.87
CA ARG A 106 -8.06 18.07 -9.83
C ARG A 106 -9.49 18.47 -9.52
N ALA A 107 -10.37 17.51 -9.25
CA ALA A 107 -11.77 17.78 -8.89
C ALA A 107 -11.90 18.58 -7.58
N ALA A 108 -10.96 18.39 -6.65
CA ALA A 108 -10.85 19.17 -5.41
C ALA A 108 -10.21 20.56 -5.61
N GLY A 109 -9.86 20.95 -6.85
CA GLY A 109 -9.25 22.26 -7.16
C GLY A 109 -7.76 22.36 -6.81
N LEU A 110 -7.09 21.24 -6.55
CA LEU A 110 -5.65 21.23 -6.28
C LEU A 110 -4.85 21.28 -7.58
N PRO A 111 -3.72 22.02 -7.60
CA PRO A 111 -2.83 22.01 -8.74
C PRO A 111 -2.21 20.61 -8.89
N VAL A 112 -2.27 20.06 -10.10
CA VAL A 112 -1.67 18.78 -10.47
C VAL A 112 -0.74 18.98 -11.66
N LEU A 113 0.31 18.15 -11.75
CA LEU A 113 1.17 18.14 -12.92
C LEU A 113 0.37 17.75 -14.16
N ALA A 114 0.69 18.35 -15.30
CA ALA A 114 0.18 17.90 -16.59
C ALA A 114 0.67 16.47 -16.86
N SER A 115 -0.23 15.61 -17.31
CA SER A 115 0.05 14.23 -17.68
C SER A 115 -0.90 13.80 -18.79
N SER A 116 -0.54 12.76 -19.53
CA SER A 116 -1.48 12.09 -20.42
C SER A 116 -2.53 11.32 -19.62
N ASP A 117 -3.61 10.93 -20.29
CA ASP A 117 -4.43 9.84 -19.79
C ASP A 117 -3.63 8.52 -19.82
N PRO A 118 -3.95 7.55 -18.94
CA PRO A 118 -3.31 6.23 -18.97
C PRO A 118 -3.60 5.49 -20.29
N SER A 119 -2.55 5.03 -20.97
CA SER A 119 -2.68 4.21 -22.18
C SER A 119 -1.61 3.13 -22.22
N ALA A 120 -1.92 2.03 -22.91
CA ALA A 120 -0.96 0.99 -23.28
C ALA A 120 -0.36 1.21 -24.69
N SER A 121 -0.89 2.18 -25.44
CA SER A 121 -0.42 2.54 -26.79
C SER A 121 0.72 3.54 -26.71
N VAL A 122 1.90 3.13 -27.21
CA VAL A 122 3.07 4.02 -27.30
C VAL A 122 2.77 5.20 -28.22
N ASP A 123 2.10 4.97 -29.35
CA ASP A 123 1.80 6.02 -30.33
C ASP A 123 0.90 7.11 -29.73
N GLU A 124 -0.11 6.73 -28.94
CA GLU A 124 -0.97 7.70 -28.24
C GLU A 124 -0.16 8.53 -27.22
N LEU A 125 0.71 7.87 -26.46
CA LEU A 125 1.54 8.54 -25.46
C LEU A 125 2.56 9.50 -26.10
N VAL A 126 3.15 9.11 -27.24
CA VAL A 126 4.07 9.95 -28.02
C VAL A 126 3.34 11.16 -28.61
N ALA A 127 2.11 10.99 -29.11
CA ALA A 127 1.30 12.09 -29.63
C ALA A 127 0.96 13.12 -28.53
N VAL A 128 0.57 12.67 -27.34
CA VAL A 128 0.29 13.59 -26.22
C VAL A 128 1.55 14.33 -25.78
N ALA A 129 2.71 13.65 -25.78
CA ALA A 129 3.99 14.25 -25.40
C ALA A 129 4.44 15.40 -26.32
N GLU A 130 3.88 15.53 -27.53
CA GLU A 130 4.16 16.67 -28.43
C GLU A 130 3.83 18.03 -27.83
N SER A 131 2.82 18.06 -26.95
CA SER A 131 2.37 19.27 -26.25
C SER A 131 3.07 19.51 -24.91
N MET A 132 4.03 18.66 -24.53
CA MET A 132 4.66 18.67 -23.22
C MET A 132 6.11 19.13 -23.26
N GLU A 133 6.61 19.65 -22.14
CA GLU A 133 7.99 20.07 -21.98
C GLU A 133 8.84 18.92 -21.38
N PHE A 134 9.98 18.64 -21.99
CA PHE A 134 10.94 17.66 -21.49
C PHE A 134 11.86 18.28 -20.41
N PRO A 135 12.35 17.48 -19.43
CA PRO A 135 12.27 16.03 -19.35
C PRO A 135 10.92 15.51 -18.82
N LEU A 136 10.49 14.36 -19.36
CA LEU A 136 9.27 13.66 -18.93
C LEU A 136 9.58 12.50 -17.99
N PHE A 137 8.58 12.09 -17.20
CA PHE A 137 8.61 10.85 -16.43
C PHE A 137 7.50 9.91 -16.88
N VAL A 138 7.88 8.77 -17.44
CA VAL A 138 6.97 7.66 -17.72
C VAL A 138 6.77 6.88 -16.42
N LYS A 139 5.52 6.65 -16.03
CA LYS A 139 5.17 5.98 -14.76
C LYS A 139 4.11 4.91 -15.00
N ALA A 140 4.32 3.73 -14.44
CA ALA A 140 3.29 2.69 -14.35
C ALA A 140 2.14 3.16 -13.44
N VAL A 141 0.90 2.89 -13.87
CA VAL A 141 -0.34 3.25 -13.16
C VAL A 141 -0.37 2.62 -11.77
N SER A 142 0.04 1.35 -11.66
CA SER A 142 0.02 0.56 -10.42
C SER A 142 1.40 0.37 -9.79
N GLY A 143 2.40 1.19 -10.14
CA GLY A 143 3.76 1.07 -9.57
C GLY A 143 3.89 1.76 -8.20
N GLY A 144 4.55 1.12 -7.24
CA GLY A 144 4.86 1.65 -5.89
C GLY A 144 6.35 1.55 -5.54
N GLY A 145 6.80 2.27 -4.50
CA GLY A 145 8.17 2.16 -3.96
C GLY A 145 9.29 2.57 -4.93
N GLY A 146 9.02 3.50 -5.86
CA GLY A 146 9.99 3.96 -6.86
C GLY A 146 10.21 3.03 -8.06
N ARG A 147 9.49 1.90 -8.13
CA ARG A 147 9.55 0.96 -9.26
C ARG A 147 8.56 1.34 -10.35
N GLY A 148 8.92 1.06 -11.61
CA GLY A 148 8.08 1.36 -12.77
C GLY A 148 8.01 2.84 -13.13
N MET A 149 9.09 3.59 -12.89
CA MET A 149 9.24 4.95 -13.40
C MET A 149 10.55 5.13 -14.16
N ARG A 150 10.50 5.87 -15.26
CA ARG A 150 11.68 6.18 -16.09
C ARG A 150 11.67 7.65 -16.48
N ARG A 151 12.80 8.32 -16.29
CA ARG A 151 13.03 9.67 -16.81
C ARG A 151 13.39 9.57 -18.29
N VAL A 152 12.74 10.39 -19.10
CA VAL A 152 13.00 10.52 -20.53
C VAL A 152 13.44 11.96 -20.79
N ALA A 153 14.68 12.13 -21.25
CA ALA A 153 15.31 13.44 -21.37
C ALA A 153 14.89 14.19 -22.64
N GLU A 154 14.60 13.46 -23.71
CA GLU A 154 14.26 13.99 -25.02
C GLU A 154 13.29 13.05 -25.75
N ARG A 155 12.67 13.55 -26.81
CA ARG A 155 11.57 12.89 -27.51
C ARG A 155 11.91 11.49 -28.01
N ASP A 156 13.12 11.31 -28.54
CA ASP A 156 13.58 10.03 -29.10
C ASP A 156 13.62 8.90 -28.06
N GLY A 157 13.68 9.22 -26.76
CA GLY A 157 13.68 8.23 -25.69
C GLY A 157 12.29 7.71 -25.28
N LEU A 158 11.20 8.13 -25.94
CA LEU A 158 9.84 7.63 -25.71
C LEU A 158 9.47 6.39 -26.54
N ALA A 159 10.13 6.18 -27.68
CA ALA A 159 9.96 5.02 -28.55
C ALA A 159 10.80 3.83 -28.07
#